data_AF-A0A0C9SL65-F1
#
_entry.id   AF-A0A0C9SL65-F1
#
_cell.length_a   1.000
_cell.length_b   1.000
_cell.length_c   1.000
_cell.angle_alpha   90.00
_cell.angle_beta   90.00
_cell.angle_gamma   90.00
#
_symmetry.space_group_name_H-M   'P 1'
#
loop_
_entity.id
_entity.type
_entity.pdbx_description
1 polymer ?
#
loop_
_entity_poly.entity_id
_entity_poly.type
_entity_poly.pdbx_seq_one_letter_code
_entity_poly.pdbx_strand_id
1 'polypeptide(L)'
;MYNTVLKSQDFDLELIEELTRPRGQWSGLSRTFRCRLRAVDGEHSSILSQLPDLFVKLFDDRFLKMRLSERDRESVHYTRWLKSWKTAEDAVRIEASIYARLAHVQGSSLPRYFGSHLFLLPSGHEIEFIQSARYALRALQSADISQWDWHEDQLLLYATPTLPPHLTCVFIDFELAVQSDPGYDSERRDDYGELEQILCKSRLGLRKRLMEQYWEPREDWDIEYYTDSISDMKT
;
A
#
# COMPACT_ATOMS: atom_id res chain seq x y z
N MET A 1 12.24 -23.13 23.52
CA MET A 1 11.17 -22.94 22.52
C MET A 1 10.64 -21.50 22.49
N TYR A 2 10.38 -20.85 23.64
CA TYR A 2 10.08 -19.40 23.68
C TYR A 2 11.18 -18.55 22.99
N ASN A 3 12.45 -18.89 23.25
CA ASN A 3 13.61 -18.30 22.56
C ASN A 3 13.71 -18.68 21.07
N THR A 4 13.01 -19.71 20.62
CA THR A 4 13.03 -20.16 19.22
C THR A 4 12.11 -19.27 18.40
N VAL A 5 10.87 -19.06 18.86
CA VAL A 5 9.92 -18.14 18.20
C VAL A 5 10.43 -16.70 18.20
N LEU A 6 11.06 -16.24 19.30
CA LEU A 6 11.62 -14.88 19.37
C LEU A 6 12.84 -14.65 18.48
N LYS A 7 13.52 -15.71 18.02
CA LYS A 7 14.71 -15.62 17.16
C LYS A 7 14.44 -16.10 15.74
N SER A 8 13.25 -16.59 15.48
CA SER A 8 12.82 -17.10 14.19
C SER A 8 12.64 -15.94 13.21
N GLN A 9 12.94 -16.19 11.95
CA GLN A 9 12.78 -15.23 10.86
C GLN A 9 11.47 -15.43 10.11
N ASP A 10 10.89 -16.63 10.16
CA ASP A 10 9.66 -16.96 9.44
C ASP A 10 8.78 -17.97 10.20
N PHE A 11 7.47 -17.86 10.04
CA PHE A 11 6.51 -18.78 10.66
C PHE A 11 5.24 -18.93 9.84
N ASP A 12 4.76 -20.17 9.77
CA ASP A 12 3.48 -20.48 9.14
C ASP A 12 2.38 -20.52 10.18
N LEU A 13 1.29 -19.84 9.89
CA LEU A 13 0.11 -19.81 10.74
C LEU A 13 -1.12 -20.32 10.00
N GLU A 14 -1.86 -21.20 10.65
CA GLU A 14 -3.21 -21.53 10.25
C GLU A 14 -4.20 -20.67 11.02
N LEU A 15 -4.98 -19.85 10.32
CA LEU A 15 -6.09 -19.09 10.91
C LEU A 15 -7.27 -20.04 11.15
N ILE A 16 -7.68 -20.21 12.40
CA ILE A 16 -8.76 -21.13 12.80
C ILE A 16 -10.10 -20.41 12.84
N GLU A 17 -10.16 -19.26 13.51
CA GLU A 17 -11.43 -18.60 13.84
C GLU A 17 -11.23 -17.09 13.94
N GLU A 18 -12.10 -16.31 13.30
CA GLU A 18 -12.16 -14.86 13.47
C GLU A 18 -12.89 -14.51 14.79
N LEU A 19 -12.19 -13.85 15.70
CA LEU A 19 -12.69 -13.45 17.02
C LEU A 19 -13.29 -12.04 17.02
N THR A 20 -12.90 -11.21 16.04
CA THR A 20 -13.47 -9.87 15.89
C THR A 20 -14.89 -9.97 15.38
N ARG A 21 -15.86 -9.92 16.29
CA ARG A 21 -17.28 -9.78 15.91
C ARG A 21 -17.52 -8.35 15.43
N PRO A 22 -18.08 -8.13 14.23
CA PRO A 22 -18.44 -6.80 13.79
C PRO A 22 -19.53 -6.24 14.72
N ARG A 23 -19.18 -5.25 15.55
CA ARG A 23 -20.17 -4.48 16.31
C ARG A 23 -20.72 -3.39 15.39
N GLY A 24 -21.77 -3.74 14.64
CA GLY A 24 -22.42 -2.82 13.70
C GLY A 24 -21.66 -2.67 12.37
N GLN A 25 -21.86 -1.53 11.68
CA GLN A 25 -21.32 -1.29 10.33
C GLN A 25 -19.80 -1.06 10.29
N TRP A 26 -19.16 -0.80 11.42
CA TRP A 26 -17.75 -0.44 11.50
C TRP A 26 -16.91 -1.67 11.88
N SER A 27 -16.32 -2.32 10.87
CA SER A 27 -15.14 -3.15 11.09
C SER A 27 -13.94 -2.20 11.19
N GLY A 28 -13.22 -2.22 12.31
CA GLY A 28 -12.00 -1.42 12.45
C GLY A 28 -10.91 -1.86 11.46
N LEU A 29 -9.76 -1.19 11.52
CA LEU A 29 -8.55 -1.47 10.72
C LEU A 29 -7.96 -2.86 10.93
N SER A 30 -8.49 -3.66 11.86
CA SER A 30 -7.91 -4.92 12.23
C SER A 30 -8.93 -6.00 12.52
N ARG A 31 -8.57 -7.24 12.20
CA ARG A 31 -9.28 -8.45 12.60
C ARG A 31 -8.38 -9.33 13.42
N THR A 32 -8.91 -9.89 14.49
CA THR A 32 -8.20 -10.81 15.38
C THR A 32 -8.66 -12.22 15.10
N PHE A 33 -7.71 -13.11 14.92
CA PHE A 33 -7.93 -14.53 14.65
C PHE A 33 -7.26 -15.36 15.73
N ARG A 34 -7.93 -16.45 16.11
CA ARG A 34 -7.29 -17.58 16.78
C ARG A 34 -6.55 -18.38 15.73
N CYS A 35 -5.30 -18.72 15.99
CA CYS A 35 -4.40 -19.33 15.03
C CYS A 35 -3.59 -20.46 15.64
N ARG A 36 -3.11 -21.38 14.80
CA ARG A 36 -2.15 -22.41 15.20
C ARG A 36 -0.85 -22.26 14.43
N LEU A 37 0.26 -22.39 15.14
CA LEU A 37 1.59 -22.41 14.56
C LEU A 37 1.81 -23.73 13.81
N ARG A 38 2.09 -23.64 12.51
CA ARG A 38 2.26 -24.78 11.61
C ARG A 38 3.73 -25.09 11.32
N ALA A 39 4.55 -24.07 11.18
CA ALA A 39 5.99 -24.17 10.97
C ALA A 39 6.72 -23.00 11.62
N VAL A 40 8.00 -23.20 11.91
CA VAL A 40 8.93 -22.16 12.33
C VAL A 40 10.19 -22.35 11.49
N ASP A 41 10.59 -21.31 10.77
CA ASP A 41 11.73 -21.33 9.85
C ASP A 41 11.65 -22.49 8.83
N GLY A 42 10.45 -22.77 8.33
CA GLY A 42 10.17 -23.86 7.38
C GLY A 42 10.09 -25.27 8.00
N GLU A 43 10.37 -25.43 9.29
CA GLU A 43 10.35 -26.73 9.96
C GLU A 43 8.99 -27.04 10.57
N HIS A 44 8.38 -28.13 10.11
CA HIS A 44 7.16 -28.69 10.69
C HIS A 44 7.52 -29.68 11.80
N SER A 45 7.12 -29.41 13.03
CA SER A 45 7.33 -30.35 14.14
C SER A 45 6.02 -30.72 14.80
N SER A 46 5.87 -32.00 15.17
CA SER A 46 4.73 -32.52 15.92
C SER A 46 4.57 -31.85 17.29
N ILE A 47 5.60 -31.20 17.80
CA ILE A 47 5.53 -30.42 19.03
C ILE A 47 4.78 -29.09 18.84
N LEU A 48 4.74 -28.54 17.61
CA LEU A 48 4.05 -27.29 17.32
C LEU A 48 2.53 -27.43 17.45
N SER A 49 1.97 -28.61 17.14
CA SER A 49 0.53 -28.88 17.32
C SER A 49 0.11 -29.03 18.78
N GLN A 50 1.07 -29.20 19.70
CA GLN A 50 0.85 -29.26 21.15
C GLN A 50 0.99 -27.89 21.80
N LEU A 51 1.43 -26.87 21.06
CA LEU A 51 1.54 -25.51 21.58
C LEU A 51 0.15 -24.89 21.79
N PRO A 52 0.03 -23.96 22.75
CA PRO A 52 -1.19 -23.17 22.90
C PRO A 52 -1.53 -22.43 21.61
N ASP A 53 -2.81 -22.25 21.34
CA ASP A 53 -3.27 -21.40 20.25
C ASP A 53 -2.69 -19.99 20.40
N LEU A 54 -2.29 -19.42 19.26
CA LEU A 54 -1.84 -18.04 19.16
C LEU A 54 -3.02 -17.16 18.75
N PHE A 55 -2.87 -15.86 19.00
CA PHE A 55 -3.80 -14.86 18.49
C PHE A 55 -3.03 -13.94 17.57
N VAL A 56 -3.50 -13.82 16.34
CA VAL A 56 -2.96 -12.88 15.37
C VAL A 56 -3.98 -11.79 15.11
N LYS A 57 -3.50 -10.56 15.15
CA LYS A 57 -4.27 -9.38 14.78
C LYS A 57 -3.74 -8.89 13.44
N LEU A 58 -4.51 -9.10 12.38
CA LEU A 58 -4.19 -8.63 11.04
C LEU A 58 -4.70 -7.20 10.90
N PHE A 59 -3.82 -6.31 10.44
CA PHE A 59 -4.16 -4.93 10.12
C PHE A 59 -4.15 -4.78 8.61
N ASP A 60 -5.22 -4.22 8.06
CA ASP A 60 -5.39 -4.07 6.61
C ASP A 60 -6.34 -2.90 6.34
N ASP A 61 -5.89 -1.94 5.54
CA ASP A 61 -6.70 -0.77 5.18
C ASP A 61 -8.00 -1.16 4.46
N ARG A 62 -8.03 -2.34 3.81
CA ARG A 62 -9.23 -2.90 3.17
C ARG A 62 -10.30 -3.32 4.17
N PHE A 63 -9.98 -3.47 5.46
CA PHE A 63 -10.99 -3.76 6.50
C PHE A 63 -11.81 -2.53 6.89
N LEU A 64 -11.33 -1.32 6.60
CA LEU A 64 -12.12 -0.11 6.77
C LEU A 64 -13.20 -0.05 5.69
N LYS A 65 -14.46 -0.14 6.11
CA LYS A 65 -15.59 0.18 5.24
C LYS A 65 -15.71 1.69 5.10
N MET A 66 -14.96 2.27 4.17
CA MET A 66 -15.15 3.67 3.78
C MET A 66 -16.43 3.83 2.97
N ARG A 67 -17.56 3.92 3.66
CA ARG A 67 -18.77 4.48 3.07
C ARG A 67 -18.94 5.87 3.66
N LEU A 68 -18.58 6.87 2.86
CA LEU A 68 -18.96 8.25 3.15
C LEU A 68 -20.48 8.31 3.14
N SER A 69 -21.09 8.71 4.27
CA SER A 69 -22.52 8.97 4.27
C SER A 69 -22.81 10.20 3.41
N GLU A 70 -24.04 10.34 2.90
CA GLU A 70 -24.43 11.55 2.15
C GLU A 70 -24.20 12.82 2.98
N ARG A 71 -24.37 12.73 4.31
CA ARG A 71 -24.06 13.80 5.26
C ARG A 71 -22.57 14.16 5.33
N ASP A 72 -21.68 13.18 5.17
CA ASP A 72 -20.22 13.44 5.17
C ASP A 72 -19.80 14.15 3.88
N ARG A 73 -20.49 13.88 2.76
CA ARG A 73 -20.24 14.51 1.46
C ARG A 73 -20.60 16.00 1.43
N GLU A 74 -21.64 16.39 2.16
CA GLU A 74 -22.12 17.77 2.21
C GLU A 74 -21.44 18.62 3.30
N SER A 75 -20.74 17.99 4.26
CA SER A 75 -20.13 18.74 5.36
C SER A 75 -18.80 19.38 4.95
N VAL A 76 -18.61 20.65 5.30
CA VAL A 76 -17.35 21.40 5.21
C VAL A 76 -16.25 20.80 6.13
N HIS A 77 -16.56 19.74 6.88
CA HIS A 77 -15.67 19.05 7.80
C HIS A 77 -14.81 17.95 7.14
N TYR A 78 -14.65 17.94 5.82
CA TYR A 78 -13.70 17.06 5.12
C TYR A 78 -12.28 17.12 5.73
N THR A 79 -11.87 18.29 6.22
CA THR A 79 -10.57 18.43 6.88
C THR A 79 -10.44 17.64 8.19
N ARG A 80 -11.55 17.31 8.86
CA ARG A 80 -11.53 16.60 10.15
C ARG A 80 -11.24 15.12 9.97
N TRP A 81 -11.81 14.47 8.95
CA TRP A 81 -11.56 13.05 8.69
C TRP A 81 -10.15 12.83 8.13
N LEU A 82 -9.69 13.70 7.22
CA LEU A 82 -8.32 13.68 6.67
C LEU A 82 -7.26 13.83 7.78
N LYS A 83 -7.50 14.74 8.74
CA LYS A 83 -6.61 14.92 9.91
C LYS A 83 -6.60 13.74 10.88
N SER A 84 -7.62 12.88 10.83
CA SER A 84 -7.72 11.67 11.66
C SER A 84 -7.47 10.38 10.90
N TRP A 85 -7.10 10.48 9.62
CA TRP A 85 -6.76 9.33 8.80
C TRP A 85 -5.56 8.61 9.42
N LYS A 86 -5.69 7.30 9.58
CA LYS A 86 -4.63 6.42 10.06
C LYS A 86 -4.60 5.22 9.13
N THR A 87 -3.43 4.92 8.61
CA THR A 87 -3.23 3.70 7.84
C THR A 87 -3.18 2.48 8.77
N ALA A 88 -3.33 1.28 8.21
CA ALA A 88 -3.06 0.03 8.90
C ALA A 88 -1.63 0.03 9.46
N GLU A 89 -0.67 0.59 8.72
CA GLU A 89 0.71 0.76 9.15
C GLU A 89 0.82 1.66 10.39
N ASP A 90 0.14 2.80 10.41
CA ASP A 90 0.10 3.70 11.58
C ASP A 90 -0.49 3.00 12.80
N ALA A 91 -1.56 2.23 12.61
CA ALA A 91 -2.20 1.48 13.69
C ALA A 91 -1.26 0.41 14.27
N VAL A 92 -0.54 -0.31 13.42
CA VAL A 92 0.48 -1.31 13.82
C VAL A 92 1.62 -0.64 14.58
N ARG A 93 2.17 0.48 14.06
CA ARG A 93 3.27 1.21 14.71
C ARG A 93 2.87 1.71 16.09
N ILE A 94 1.66 2.26 16.23
CA ILE A 94 1.13 2.72 17.52
C ILE A 94 1.01 1.53 18.49
N GLU A 95 0.41 0.41 18.06
CA GLU A 95 0.22 -0.75 18.93
C GLU A 95 1.56 -1.36 19.37
N ALA A 96 2.51 -1.51 18.44
CA ALA A 96 3.87 -1.95 18.73
C ALA A 96 4.56 -1.04 19.75
N SER A 97 4.41 0.29 19.60
CA SER A 97 5.01 1.26 20.54
C SER A 97 4.44 1.13 21.96
N ILE A 98 3.15 0.81 22.10
CA ILE A 98 2.49 0.61 23.41
C ILE A 98 3.03 -0.66 24.06
N TYR A 99 3.10 -1.77 23.32
CA TYR A 99 3.67 -3.02 23.83
C TYR A 99 5.13 -2.85 24.25
N ALA A 100 5.93 -2.12 23.47
CA ALA A 100 7.32 -1.81 23.82
C ALA A 100 7.41 -1.02 25.15
N ARG A 101 6.58 0.00 25.33
CA ARG A 101 6.54 0.79 26.58
C ARG A 101 6.06 -0.03 27.79
N LEU A 102 5.21 -1.03 27.57
CA LEU A 102 4.64 -1.90 28.60
C LEU A 102 5.36 -3.26 28.70
N ALA A 103 6.57 -3.39 28.14
CA ALA A 103 7.31 -4.65 28.10
C ALA A 103 7.46 -5.31 29.49
N HIS A 104 7.62 -4.53 30.55
CA HIS A 104 7.82 -5.01 31.92
C HIS A 104 6.59 -5.70 32.54
N VAL A 105 5.38 -5.52 31.99
CA VAL A 105 4.14 -6.19 32.46
C VAL A 105 3.61 -7.24 31.47
N GLN A 106 4.35 -7.53 30.40
CA GLN A 106 3.98 -8.58 29.47
C GLN A 106 4.19 -9.98 30.07
N GLY A 107 3.24 -10.88 29.82
CA GLY A 107 3.21 -12.22 30.39
C GLY A 107 2.63 -12.31 31.80
N SER A 108 2.22 -11.18 32.38
CA SER A 108 1.42 -11.12 33.61
C SER A 108 0.08 -10.44 33.34
N SER A 109 0.06 -9.10 33.33
CA SER A 109 -1.14 -8.29 33.13
C SER A 109 -1.48 -8.04 31.67
N LEU A 110 -0.48 -8.14 30.78
CA LEU A 110 -0.68 -8.10 29.33
C LEU A 110 -0.26 -9.41 28.68
N PRO A 111 -0.89 -9.81 27.56
CA PRO A 111 -0.37 -10.87 26.71
C PRO A 111 1.06 -10.57 26.27
N ARG A 112 1.84 -11.63 26.04
CA ARG A 112 3.17 -11.46 25.46
C ARG A 112 3.03 -11.13 23.98
N TYR A 113 3.71 -10.07 23.55
CA TYR A 113 3.71 -9.59 22.19
C TYR A 113 5.00 -10.04 21.49
N PHE A 114 4.84 -10.69 20.34
CA PHE A 114 5.92 -11.34 19.58
C PHE A 114 6.39 -10.52 18.37
N GLY A 115 6.07 -9.22 18.34
CA GLY A 115 6.42 -8.32 17.24
C GLY A 115 5.33 -8.20 16.18
N SER A 116 5.56 -7.29 15.23
CA SER A 116 4.75 -7.08 14.04
C SER A 116 5.47 -7.62 12.82
N HIS A 117 4.73 -8.28 11.94
CA HIS A 117 5.25 -9.00 10.79
C HIS A 117 4.38 -8.67 9.56
N LEU A 118 4.94 -8.54 8.34
CA LEU A 118 4.11 -8.64 7.12
C LEU A 118 3.75 -10.09 6.95
N PHE A 119 2.58 -10.27 6.39
CA PHE A 119 2.20 -11.50 5.74
C PHE A 119 2.20 -11.26 4.23
N LEU A 120 3.15 -11.85 3.51
CA LEU A 120 3.13 -11.86 2.05
C LEU A 120 1.98 -12.77 1.60
N LEU A 121 1.01 -12.24 0.87
CA LEU A 121 -0.07 -13.04 0.32
C LEU A 121 0.43 -13.72 -0.98
N PRO A 122 0.17 -15.03 -1.20
CA PRO A 122 0.37 -15.65 -2.51
C PRO A 122 -0.63 -15.00 -3.49
N SER A 123 -0.11 -14.16 -4.39
CA SER A 123 -0.83 -13.25 -5.31
C SER A 123 -1.64 -12.13 -4.63
N GLY A 124 -1.26 -10.86 -4.89
CA GLY A 124 -1.92 -9.68 -4.30
C GLY A 124 -1.10 -8.38 -4.28
N HIS A 125 0.12 -8.40 -4.80
CA HIS A 125 1.14 -7.34 -4.71
C HIS A 125 1.08 -6.26 -5.81
N GLU A 126 0.06 -6.33 -6.66
CA GLU A 126 -0.09 -5.54 -7.88
C GLU A 126 -0.51 -4.08 -7.60
N ILE A 127 -1.30 -3.85 -6.55
CA ILE A 127 -1.88 -2.53 -6.26
C ILE A 127 -0.84 -1.59 -5.64
N GLU A 128 -0.01 -2.08 -4.72
CA GLU A 128 1.05 -1.28 -4.10
C GLU A 128 2.07 -0.79 -5.13
N PHE A 129 2.40 -1.66 -6.11
CA PHE A 129 3.26 -1.28 -7.22
C PHE A 129 2.63 -0.20 -8.12
N ILE A 130 1.34 -0.32 -8.46
CA ILE A 130 0.60 0.69 -9.25
C ILE A 130 0.58 2.04 -8.53
N GLN A 131 0.27 2.04 -7.24
CA GLN A 131 0.21 3.28 -6.46
C GLN A 131 1.61 3.88 -6.28
N SER A 132 2.63 3.07 -6.02
CA SER A 132 4.00 3.58 -5.91
C SER A 132 4.53 4.14 -7.23
N ALA A 133 4.21 3.54 -8.38
CA ALA A 133 4.54 4.08 -9.69
C ALA A 133 3.86 5.44 -9.90
N ARG A 134 2.59 5.57 -9.49
CA ARG A 134 1.86 6.83 -9.63
C ARG A 134 2.47 7.95 -8.80
N TYR A 135 2.89 7.64 -7.57
CA TYR A 135 3.56 8.61 -6.70
C TYR A 135 4.91 9.06 -7.25
N ALA A 136 5.70 8.15 -7.81
CA ALA A 136 6.97 8.51 -8.43
C ALA A 136 6.76 9.40 -9.67
N LEU A 137 5.72 9.15 -10.48
CA LEU A 137 5.37 9.99 -11.63
C LEU A 137 5.01 11.41 -11.20
N ARG A 138 4.15 11.56 -10.19
CA ARG A 138 3.80 12.89 -9.66
C ARG A 138 5.00 13.66 -9.14
N ALA A 139 6.01 12.97 -8.60
CA ALA A 139 7.23 13.62 -8.13
C ALA A 139 8.03 14.21 -9.30
N LEU A 140 8.11 13.51 -10.45
CA LEU A 140 8.72 14.04 -11.67
C LEU A 140 7.95 15.26 -12.18
N GLN A 141 6.63 15.15 -12.30
CA GLN A 141 5.76 16.23 -12.75
C GLN A 141 5.87 17.47 -11.84
N SER A 142 5.89 17.26 -10.52
CA SER A 142 6.05 18.35 -9.54
C SER A 142 7.42 19.02 -9.58
N ALA A 143 8.43 18.30 -10.06
CA ALA A 143 9.77 18.83 -10.29
C ALA A 143 9.93 19.43 -11.71
N ASP A 144 8.84 19.50 -12.47
CA ASP A 144 8.79 19.89 -13.88
C ASP A 144 9.76 19.06 -14.76
N ILE A 145 9.85 17.75 -14.48
CA ILE A 145 10.69 16.77 -15.18
C ILE A 145 9.78 15.85 -16.00
N SER A 146 10.06 15.72 -17.30
CA SER A 146 9.43 14.76 -18.20
C SER A 146 10.43 13.69 -18.63
N GLN A 147 10.16 12.39 -18.47
CA GLN A 147 11.19 11.34 -18.61
C GLN A 147 11.43 10.89 -20.08
N TRP A 148 10.45 11.07 -20.97
CA TRP A 148 10.53 10.87 -22.44
C TRP A 148 10.84 9.47 -22.98
N ASP A 149 11.28 8.52 -22.17
CA ASP A 149 11.68 7.16 -22.57
C ASP A 149 11.03 6.08 -21.69
N TRP A 150 9.71 6.12 -21.57
CA TRP A 150 9.01 5.15 -20.75
C TRP A 150 9.02 3.75 -21.41
N HIS A 151 9.60 2.76 -20.73
CA HIS A 151 9.41 1.33 -21.03
C HIS A 151 9.53 0.43 -19.77
N GLU A 152 9.19 -0.85 -19.88
CA GLU A 152 9.03 -1.76 -18.73
C GLU A 152 10.30 -1.99 -17.90
N ASP A 153 11.48 -1.83 -18.50
CA ASP A 153 12.78 -2.00 -17.83
C ASP A 153 13.19 -0.77 -17.00
N GLN A 154 12.48 0.36 -17.13
CA GLN A 154 12.72 1.61 -16.38
C GLN A 154 12.05 1.60 -15.00
N LEU A 155 11.33 0.53 -14.66
CA LEU A 155 10.55 0.37 -13.43
C LEU A 155 11.10 -0.80 -12.61
N LEU A 156 11.78 -0.53 -11.50
CA LEU A 156 12.17 -1.58 -10.56
C LEU A 156 11.12 -1.75 -9.47
N LEU A 157 10.72 -3.00 -9.21
CA LEU A 157 9.94 -3.38 -8.03
C LEU A 157 10.88 -3.66 -6.87
N TYR A 158 10.97 -2.72 -5.94
CA TYR A 158 11.76 -2.88 -4.73
C TYR A 158 10.86 -3.25 -3.56
N ALA A 159 11.06 -4.44 -2.99
CA ALA A 159 10.45 -4.80 -1.72
C ALA A 159 11.32 -4.26 -0.59
N THR A 160 10.78 -3.33 0.20
CA THR A 160 11.50 -2.83 1.36
C THR A 160 11.73 -3.99 2.35
N PRO A 161 12.92 -4.10 2.95
CA PRO A 161 13.19 -5.13 3.96
C PRO A 161 12.53 -4.81 5.32
N THR A 162 11.59 -3.87 5.34
CA THR A 162 10.83 -3.48 6.53
C THR A 162 9.71 -4.49 6.73
N LEU A 163 9.42 -4.93 7.96
CA LEU A 163 8.19 -5.68 8.22
C LEU A 163 7.06 -4.69 8.61
N PRO A 164 6.11 -4.42 7.71
CA PRO A 164 5.75 -5.35 6.69
C PRO A 164 6.29 -4.97 5.27
N PRO A 165 6.91 -5.85 4.39
CA PRO A 165 7.44 -5.38 3.11
C PRO A 165 6.48 -4.53 2.29
N HIS A 166 6.96 -3.36 1.89
CA HIS A 166 6.26 -2.50 0.95
C HIS A 166 6.89 -2.62 -0.40
N LEU A 167 6.05 -2.65 -1.42
CA LEU A 167 6.50 -2.66 -2.78
C LEU A 167 6.57 -1.24 -3.32
N THR A 168 7.79 -0.78 -3.54
CA THR A 168 8.07 0.52 -4.10
C THR A 168 8.45 0.35 -5.57
N CYS A 169 7.75 1.05 -6.45
CA CYS A 169 8.19 1.26 -7.81
C CYS A 169 9.28 2.33 -7.79
N VAL A 170 10.48 1.96 -8.21
CA VAL A 170 11.61 2.87 -8.33
C VAL A 170 11.81 3.12 -9.82
N PHE A 171 11.62 4.37 -10.22
CA PHE A 171 11.98 4.82 -11.55
C PHE A 171 13.48 4.97 -11.63
N ILE A 172 14.06 4.42 -12.67
CA ILE A 172 15.48 4.50 -12.95
C ILE A 172 15.69 5.12 -14.33
N ASP A 173 16.93 5.45 -14.65
CA ASP A 173 17.37 5.88 -15.99
C ASP A 173 16.61 7.10 -16.58
N PHE A 174 17.07 8.28 -16.14
CA PHE A 174 16.56 9.59 -16.53
C PHE A 174 17.44 10.28 -17.58
N GLU A 175 18.23 9.54 -18.36
CA GLU A 175 19.21 10.10 -19.30
C GLU A 175 18.57 10.99 -20.38
N LEU A 176 17.32 10.69 -20.74
CA LEU A 176 16.52 11.46 -21.70
C LEU A 176 15.48 12.37 -21.04
N ALA A 177 15.49 12.48 -19.71
CA ALA A 177 14.54 13.32 -19.02
C ALA A 177 14.83 14.81 -19.26
N VAL A 178 13.79 15.58 -19.57
CA VAL A 178 13.86 17.00 -19.89
C VAL A 178 13.18 17.81 -18.79
N GLN A 179 13.64 19.03 -18.58
CA GLN A 179 13.01 20.01 -17.71
C GLN A 179 12.59 21.21 -18.55
N SER A 180 11.42 21.78 -18.28
CA SER A 180 11.03 22.99 -19.01
C SER A 180 11.89 24.17 -18.54
N ASP A 181 12.38 24.97 -19.49
CA ASP A 181 13.01 26.24 -19.15
C ASP A 181 11.92 27.19 -18.58
N PRO A 182 12.19 27.94 -17.50
CA PRO A 182 11.22 28.87 -16.93
C PRO A 182 10.72 29.88 -17.99
N GLY A 183 9.47 29.70 -18.44
CA GLY A 183 8.83 30.55 -19.45
C GLY A 183 8.67 29.94 -20.85
N TYR A 184 9.12 28.69 -21.07
CA TYR A 184 8.87 27.92 -22.29
C TYR A 184 8.22 26.56 -21.94
N ASP A 185 6.89 26.47 -22.09
CA ASP A 185 6.09 25.25 -21.80
C ASP A 185 6.07 24.23 -22.96
N SER A 186 7.00 24.30 -23.93
CA SER A 186 6.84 23.62 -25.22
C SER A 186 7.31 22.17 -25.30
N GLU A 187 7.88 21.59 -24.24
CA GLU A 187 8.54 20.27 -24.30
C GLU A 187 7.98 19.24 -23.30
N ARG A 188 6.70 19.34 -22.96
CA ARG A 188 6.01 18.32 -22.14
C ARG A 188 5.50 17.18 -23.01
N ARG A 189 5.73 15.94 -22.57
CA ARG A 189 5.13 14.73 -23.15
C ARG A 189 4.11 14.13 -22.21
N ASP A 190 3.26 13.26 -22.74
CA ASP A 190 2.23 12.55 -21.98
C ASP A 190 2.81 11.40 -21.12
N ASP A 191 3.61 11.74 -20.12
CA ASP A 191 4.26 10.77 -19.24
C ASP A 191 3.25 9.93 -18.46
N TYR A 192 2.09 10.51 -18.09
CA TYR A 192 0.98 9.75 -17.53
C TYR A 192 0.49 8.64 -18.47
N GLY A 193 0.21 8.97 -19.73
CA GLY A 193 -0.37 8.05 -20.69
C GLY A 193 0.62 6.98 -21.13
N GLU A 194 1.88 7.34 -21.32
CA GLU A 194 2.94 6.38 -21.66
C GLU A 194 3.19 5.38 -20.52
N LEU A 195 3.24 5.84 -19.27
CA LEU A 195 3.38 4.98 -18.09
C LEU A 195 2.14 4.11 -17.83
N GLU A 196 0.93 4.64 -18.05
CA GLU A 196 -0.33 3.86 -18.00
C GLU A 196 -0.28 2.68 -18.98
N GLN A 197 0.16 2.95 -20.22
CA GLN A 197 0.24 1.95 -21.28
C GLN A 197 1.21 0.83 -20.92
N ILE A 198 2.37 1.16 -20.33
CA ILE A 198 3.36 0.17 -19.89
C ILE A 198 2.81 -0.70 -18.78
N LEU A 199 2.23 -0.09 -17.75
CA LEU A 199 1.63 -0.81 -16.63
C LEU A 199 0.45 -1.70 -17.08
N CYS A 200 -0.22 -1.38 -18.19
CA CYS A 200 -1.26 -2.22 -18.79
C CYS A 200 -0.75 -3.33 -19.73
N LYS A 201 0.56 -3.39 -20.08
CA LYS A 201 1.10 -4.44 -20.97
C LYS A 201 1.02 -5.81 -20.30
N SER A 202 0.65 -6.83 -21.09
CA SER A 202 0.41 -8.19 -20.60
C SER A 202 1.61 -8.85 -19.91
N ARG A 203 2.82 -8.36 -20.12
CA ARG A 203 4.07 -8.88 -19.53
C ARG A 203 4.23 -8.56 -18.05
N LEU A 204 3.74 -7.40 -17.58
CA LEU A 204 3.76 -7.03 -16.15
C LEU A 204 2.65 -7.72 -15.36
N GLY A 205 1.73 -8.41 -16.04
CA GLY A 205 0.67 -9.19 -15.41
C GLY A 205 -0.38 -8.37 -14.65
N LEU A 206 -0.23 -7.05 -14.57
CA LEU A 206 -1.17 -6.17 -13.88
C LEU A 206 -2.54 -6.21 -14.56
N ARG A 207 -3.56 -6.51 -13.76
CA ARG A 207 -4.93 -6.59 -14.26
C ARG A 207 -5.40 -5.19 -14.63
N LYS A 208 -5.84 -4.99 -15.87
CA LYS A 208 -6.41 -3.73 -16.39
C LYS A 208 -7.42 -3.09 -15.44
N ARG A 209 -8.27 -3.90 -14.80
CA ARG A 209 -9.27 -3.44 -13.84
C ARG A 209 -8.66 -2.80 -12.58
N LEU A 210 -7.45 -3.20 -12.19
CA LEU A 210 -6.71 -2.58 -11.09
C LEU A 210 -6.10 -1.25 -11.55
N MET A 211 -5.59 -1.15 -12.78
CA MET A 211 -5.15 0.12 -13.35
C MET A 211 -6.30 1.12 -13.41
N GLU A 212 -7.44 0.73 -13.98
CA GLU A 212 -8.65 1.57 -14.03
C GLU A 212 -9.14 2.03 -12.63
N GLN A 213 -8.85 1.24 -11.60
CA GLN A 213 -9.29 1.51 -10.24
C GLN A 213 -8.26 2.29 -9.39
N TYR A 214 -6.97 2.14 -9.66
CA TYR A 214 -5.88 2.59 -8.79
C TYR A 214 -4.85 3.48 -9.47
N TRP A 215 -4.91 3.66 -10.80
CA TRP A 215 -3.95 4.49 -11.54
C TRP A 215 -4.18 6.00 -11.39
N GLU A 216 -5.29 6.39 -10.75
CA GLU A 216 -5.72 7.77 -10.45
C GLU A 216 -5.80 8.71 -11.66
N PRO A 217 -6.76 9.66 -11.69
CA PRO A 217 -6.89 10.56 -12.82
C PRO A 217 -5.61 11.35 -13.11
N ARG A 218 -5.35 11.60 -14.40
CA ARG A 218 -4.26 12.45 -14.89
C ARG A 218 -4.31 13.86 -14.28
N GLU A 219 -3.16 14.42 -13.95
CA GLU A 219 -3.03 15.82 -13.55
C GLU A 219 -2.99 16.76 -14.76
N ASP A 220 -3.40 18.00 -14.55
CA ASP A 220 -3.38 19.12 -15.51
C ASP A 220 -1.94 19.64 -15.78
N TRP A 221 -0.97 18.73 -15.77
CA TRP A 221 0.45 18.97 -16.06
C TRP A 221 0.81 18.49 -17.48
N ASP A 222 0.21 17.36 -17.89
CA ASP A 222 0.33 16.74 -19.23
C ASP A 222 -0.83 17.12 -20.18
N ILE A 223 -1.69 18.05 -19.77
CA ILE A 223 -2.76 18.54 -20.63
C ILE A 223 -2.10 19.57 -21.53
N GLU A 224 -1.60 19.12 -22.68
CA GLU A 224 -1.50 19.99 -23.84
C GLU A 224 -2.85 20.69 -23.94
N TYR A 225 -2.89 21.98 -23.64
CA TYR A 225 -4.04 22.79 -23.95
C TYR A 225 -4.20 22.68 -25.48
N TYR A 226 -5.06 21.77 -25.92
CA TYR A 226 -5.80 21.88 -27.18
C TYR A 226 -6.75 23.08 -27.06
N THR A 227 -6.23 24.25 -26.68
CA THR A 227 -6.96 25.51 -26.72
C THR A 227 -6.79 26.09 -28.11
N ASP A 228 -7.94 26.38 -28.71
CA ASP A 228 -8.13 27.39 -29.76
C ASP A 228 -8.20 26.93 -31.22
N SER A 229 -8.85 25.79 -31.50
CA SER A 229 -9.42 25.57 -32.85
C SER A 229 -10.93 25.32 -32.90
N ILE A 230 -11.66 25.49 -31.79
CA ILE A 230 -13.15 25.37 -31.76
C ILE A 230 -13.83 26.73 -31.53
N SER A 231 -13.11 27.84 -31.67
CA SER A 231 -13.71 29.18 -31.76
C SER A 231 -14.16 29.57 -33.19
N ASP A 232 -13.80 28.82 -34.23
CA ASP A 232 -14.11 29.16 -35.64
C ASP A 232 -15.33 28.42 -36.24
N MET A 233 -16.13 27.70 -35.45
CA MET A 233 -17.39 27.09 -35.93
C MET A 233 -18.66 27.80 -35.43
N LYS A 234 -18.60 29.13 -35.37
CA LYS A 234 -19.81 29.97 -35.45
C LYS A 234 -19.65 31.01 -36.55
N THR A 235 -19.90 30.59 -37.79
CA THR A 235 -20.51 31.42 -38.84
C THR A 235 -21.44 30.55 -39.66
#